data_AF-A0A7G7XPP4-F1
#
_entry.id   AF-A0A7G7XPP4-F1
#
_cell.length_a   1.000
_cell.length_b   1.000
_cell.length_c   1.000
_cell.angle_alpha   90.00
_cell.angle_beta   90.00
_cell.angle_gamma   90.00
#
_symmetry.space_group_name_H-M   'P 1'
#
loop_
_entity.id
_entity.type
_entity.pdbx_description
1 polymer ?
#
loop_
_entity_poly.entity_id
_entity_poly.type
_entity_poly.pdbx_seq_one_letter_code
_entity_poly.pdbx_strand_id
1 'polypeptide(L)'
;MKNVIDFVIIPGYWPPAGGFGLNVNLLETNIINSGVVLGLLVYSGKGVLSNLLNNRKQTILSTIRDAEERYEEATDKLKQARTRLQQAKIKADEIRINGLSRMEGEKQDLVDSADGNSKRLEDSKNATIRFEEQRAIEQVRQQVSRLALERALEVLNIRLNSELQSRMIDYHIDLLVGAAENTTD
;
A
#
# COMPACT_ATOMS: atom_id res chain seq x y z
N MET A 1 -14.48 -47.69 109.76
CA MET A 1 -13.36 -48.45 110.38
C MET A 1 -12.25 -48.49 109.35
N LYS A 2 -11.39 -47.45 109.24
CA LYS A 2 -10.04 -47.30 109.84
C LYS A 2 -9.13 -48.53 109.68
N ASN A 3 -8.04 -48.33 108.90
CA ASN A 3 -6.62 -48.67 109.12
C ASN A 3 -5.94 -48.75 107.72
N VAL A 4 -5.41 -47.67 107.12
CA VAL A 4 -4.05 -47.09 107.27
C VAL A 4 -2.97 -48.12 107.56
N ILE A 5 -2.01 -48.32 106.62
CA ILE A 5 -0.52 -48.34 106.68
C ILE A 5 -0.02 -49.06 105.39
N ASP A 6 1.13 -48.84 104.76
CA ASP A 6 2.13 -47.76 104.68
C ASP A 6 3.02 -48.07 103.44
N PHE A 7 3.83 -47.11 103.01
CA PHE A 7 4.74 -47.15 101.86
C PHE A 7 5.93 -48.11 102.05
N VAL A 8 6.25 -48.96 101.05
CA VAL A 8 7.54 -49.70 100.97
C VAL A 8 8.03 -49.77 99.52
N ILE A 9 9.22 -49.20 99.31
CA ILE A 9 10.07 -49.40 98.12
C ILE A 9 10.67 -50.81 98.18
N ILE A 10 10.58 -51.57 97.08
CA ILE A 10 11.34 -52.81 96.90
C ILE A 10 12.43 -52.57 95.83
N PRO A 11 13.73 -52.70 96.19
CA PRO A 11 14.83 -52.71 95.25
C PRO A 11 15.07 -54.12 94.72
N GLY A 12 15.50 -54.23 93.47
CA GLY A 12 16.19 -55.42 92.96
C GLY A 12 15.43 -56.17 91.86
N TYR A 13 16.02 -56.22 90.67
CA TYR A 13 16.97 -57.28 90.29
C TYR A 13 17.25 -57.12 88.79
N TRP A 14 18.44 -56.65 88.43
CA TRP A 14 18.92 -56.72 87.04
C TRP A 14 19.39 -58.17 86.85
N PRO A 15 18.80 -58.98 85.96
CA PRO A 15 19.40 -60.27 85.66
C PRO A 15 20.78 -60.00 85.03
N PRO A 16 21.84 -60.68 85.50
CA PRO A 16 23.16 -60.54 84.90
C PRO A 16 23.08 -60.92 83.43
N ALA A 17 23.79 -60.17 82.60
CA ALA A 17 23.91 -60.36 81.17
C ALA A 17 23.99 -61.85 80.83
N GLY A 18 22.95 -62.36 80.17
CA GLY A 18 23.02 -63.61 79.44
C GLY A 18 24.23 -63.53 78.52
N GLY A 19 25.12 -64.50 78.66
CA GLY A 19 26.44 -64.49 78.03
C GLY A 19 26.37 -64.18 76.54
N PHE A 20 27.37 -63.44 76.05
CA PHE A 20 27.68 -63.33 74.64
C PHE A 20 28.05 -64.71 74.08
N GLY A 21 27.05 -65.54 73.81
CA GLY A 21 27.15 -66.59 72.81
C GLY A 21 26.80 -65.96 71.47
N LEU A 22 27.77 -65.82 70.57
CA LEU A 22 27.49 -65.46 69.19
C LEU A 22 26.63 -66.58 68.59
N ASN A 23 25.32 -66.38 68.56
CA ASN A 23 24.41 -67.28 67.89
C ASN A 23 24.66 -67.12 66.38
N VAL A 24 25.48 -68.00 65.81
CA VAL A 24 25.82 -67.99 64.38
C VAL A 24 24.59 -68.17 63.46
N ASN A 25 23.42 -68.54 64.01
CA ASN A 25 22.13 -68.43 63.31
C ASN A 25 21.73 -66.99 62.92
N LEU A 26 22.29 -65.98 63.60
CA LEU A 26 22.05 -64.56 63.28
C LEU A 26 22.80 -64.13 62.01
N LEU A 27 23.97 -64.73 61.74
CA LEU A 27 24.81 -64.40 60.58
C LEU A 27 24.57 -65.34 59.40
N GLU A 28 24.21 -66.60 59.65
CA GLU A 28 24.01 -67.56 58.57
C GLU A 28 22.57 -67.49 58.05
N THR A 29 21.56 -67.78 58.86
CA THR A 29 20.16 -67.84 58.39
C THR A 29 19.54 -66.48 58.06
N ASN A 30 19.83 -65.43 58.83
CA ASN A 30 19.24 -64.09 58.62
C ASN A 30 19.93 -63.31 57.48
N ILE A 31 21.28 -63.27 57.45
CA ILE A 31 22.01 -62.59 56.37
C ILE A 31 21.86 -63.33 55.05
N ILE A 32 21.84 -64.67 55.02
CA ILE A 32 21.56 -65.41 53.77
C ILE A 32 20.15 -65.08 53.28
N ASN A 33 19.13 -65.07 54.15
CA ASN A 33 17.77 -64.70 53.76
C ASN A 33 17.66 -63.24 53.27
N SER A 34 18.22 -62.27 54.00
CA SER A 34 18.23 -60.87 53.58
C SER A 34 19.06 -60.63 52.31
N GLY A 35 20.17 -61.35 52.13
CA GLY A 35 21.02 -61.30 50.95
C GLY A 35 20.32 -61.83 49.70
N VAL A 36 19.60 -62.95 49.82
CA VAL A 36 18.77 -63.50 48.73
C VAL A 36 17.65 -62.53 48.35
N VAL A 37 16.95 -61.95 49.33
CA VAL A 37 15.88 -60.95 49.08
C VAL A 37 16.45 -59.68 48.44
N LEU A 38 17.57 -59.14 48.94
CA LEU A 38 18.25 -57.98 48.35
C LEU A 38 18.74 -58.28 46.93
N GLY A 39 19.31 -59.46 46.69
CA GLY A 39 19.74 -59.91 45.37
C GLY A 39 18.58 -59.96 44.38
N LEU A 40 17.45 -60.55 44.78
CA LEU A 40 16.24 -60.61 43.95
C LEU A 40 15.63 -59.21 43.70
N LEU A 41 15.65 -58.33 44.70
CA LEU A 41 15.17 -56.95 44.59
C LEU A 41 16.04 -56.11 43.65
N VAL A 42 17.37 -56.21 43.78
CA VAL A 42 18.30 -55.51 42.89
C VAL A 42 18.19 -56.06 41.47
N TYR A 43 18.10 -57.38 41.31
CA TYR A 43 17.95 -58.01 40.00
C TYR A 43 16.66 -57.56 39.30
N SER A 44 15.52 -57.63 39.99
CA SER A 44 14.21 -57.26 39.44
C SER A 44 14.03 -55.74 39.29
N GLY A 45 14.52 -54.96 40.25
CA GLY A 45 14.34 -53.51 40.32
C GLY A 45 15.27 -52.72 39.40
N LYS A 46 16.48 -53.23 39.10
CA LYS A 46 17.46 -52.56 38.23
C LYS A 46 16.90 -52.32 36.82
N GLY A 47 16.13 -53.27 36.27
CA GLY A 47 15.49 -53.11 34.96
C GLY A 47 14.48 -51.95 34.93
N VAL A 48 13.58 -51.89 35.91
CA VAL A 48 12.55 -50.85 36.02
C VAL A 48 13.18 -49.47 36.26
N LEU A 49 14.12 -49.37 37.20
CA LEU A 49 14.77 -48.10 37.54
C LEU A 49 15.66 -47.58 36.40
N SER A 50 16.42 -48.47 35.75
CA SER A 50 17.24 -48.10 34.59
C SER A 50 16.38 -47.61 33.43
N ASN A 51 15.23 -48.24 33.18
CA ASN A 51 14.32 -47.81 32.12
C ASN A 51 13.72 -46.44 32.42
N LEU A 52 13.28 -46.19 33.65
CA LEU A 52 12.72 -44.90 34.06
C LEU A 52 13.75 -43.76 33.97
N LEU A 53 14.98 -44.02 34.44
CA LEU A 53 16.09 -43.04 34.38
C LEU A 53 16.51 -42.78 32.92
N ASN A 54 16.60 -43.83 32.09
CA ASN A 54 16.93 -43.67 30.67
C ASN A 54 15.84 -42.90 29.92
N ASN A 55 14.56 -43.19 30.18
CA ASN A 55 13.44 -42.45 29.59
C ASN A 55 13.47 -40.97 30.02
N ARG A 56 13.66 -40.67 31.31
CA ARG A 56 13.81 -39.29 31.79
C ARG A 56 15.00 -38.58 31.14
N LYS A 57 16.16 -39.24 31.05
CA LYS A 57 17.34 -38.70 30.38
C LYS A 57 17.05 -38.40 28.90
N GLN A 58 16.41 -39.33 28.19
CA GLN A 58 16.05 -39.16 26.79
C GLN A 58 15.06 -38.02 26.59
N THR A 59 14.04 -37.90 27.45
CA THR A 59 13.04 -36.83 27.42
C THR A 59 13.68 -35.46 27.64
N ILE A 60 14.55 -35.34 28.65
CA ILE A 60 15.27 -34.08 28.92
C ILE A 60 16.15 -33.71 27.73
N LEU A 61 16.91 -34.67 27.19
CA LEU A 61 17.76 -34.43 26.02
C LEU A 61 16.93 -34.04 24.79
N SER A 62 15.77 -34.66 24.55
CA SER A 62 14.91 -34.29 23.43
C SER A 62 14.31 -32.91 23.61
N THR A 63 13.85 -32.56 24.83
CA THR A 63 13.30 -31.23 25.12
C THR A 63 14.36 -30.13 24.98
N ILE A 64 15.60 -30.38 25.41
CA ILE A 64 16.70 -29.41 25.23
C ILE A 64 17.01 -29.23 23.74
N ARG A 65 17.09 -30.32 22.97
CA ARG A 65 17.34 -30.23 21.52
C ARG A 65 16.23 -29.51 20.77
N ASP A 66 14.96 -29.84 21.07
CA ASP A 66 13.80 -29.16 20.47
C ASP A 66 13.75 -27.68 20.85
N ALA A 67 14.14 -27.32 22.08
CA ALA A 67 14.24 -25.92 22.50
C ALA A 67 15.35 -25.16 21.74
N GLU A 68 16.52 -25.78 21.57
CA GLU A 68 17.65 -25.21 20.81
C GLU A 68 17.28 -25.01 19.33
N GLU A 69 16.69 -26.03 18.70
CA GLU A 69 16.24 -25.97 17.30
C GLU A 69 15.21 -24.86 17.09
N ARG A 70 14.20 -24.76 17.98
CA ARG A 70 13.22 -23.67 17.92
C ARG A 70 13.83 -22.29 18.14
N TYR A 71 14.84 -22.20 19.02
CA TYR A 71 15.54 -20.95 19.27
C TYR A 71 16.35 -20.52 18.04
N GLU A 72 17.07 -21.44 17.41
CA GLU A 72 17.82 -21.19 16.18
C GLU A 72 16.88 -20.77 15.04
N GLU A 73 15.79 -21.52 14.83
CA GLU A 73 14.78 -21.18 13.82
C GLU A 73 14.15 -19.80 14.06
N ALA A 74 13.78 -19.48 15.30
CA ALA A 74 13.19 -18.19 15.64
C ALA A 74 14.19 -17.04 15.40
N THR A 75 15.46 -17.27 15.72
CA THR A 75 16.53 -16.30 15.51
C THR A 75 16.78 -16.06 14.01
N ASP A 76 16.79 -17.11 13.20
CA ASP A 76 16.94 -16.98 11.75
C ASP A 76 15.72 -16.30 11.12
N LYS A 77 14.50 -16.70 11.50
CA LYS A 77 13.25 -16.04 11.06
C LYS A 77 13.26 -14.55 11.42
N LEU A 78 13.72 -14.19 12.62
CA LEU A 78 13.86 -12.79 13.05
C LEU A 78 14.88 -12.04 12.19
N LYS A 79 16.03 -12.65 11.89
CA LYS A 79 17.06 -12.06 11.01
C LYS A 79 16.50 -11.82 9.60
N GLN A 80 15.84 -12.82 9.01
CA GLN A 80 15.19 -12.68 7.71
C GLN A 80 14.11 -11.58 7.71
N ALA A 81 13.28 -11.52 8.75
CA ALA A 81 12.25 -10.49 8.88
C ALA A 81 12.85 -9.08 8.97
N ARG A 82 13.95 -8.90 9.70
CA ARG A 82 14.67 -7.62 9.78
C ARG A 82 15.24 -7.20 8.42
N THR A 83 15.85 -8.13 7.69
CA THR A 83 16.36 -7.86 6.34
C THR A 83 15.23 -7.45 5.39
N ARG A 84 14.11 -8.18 5.39
CA ARG A 84 12.94 -7.84 4.57
C ARG A 84 12.36 -6.48 4.95
N LEU A 85 12.31 -6.14 6.23
CA LEU A 85 11.85 -4.85 6.71
C LEU A 85 12.78 -3.71 6.25
N GLN A 86 14.09 -3.91 6.27
CA GLN A 86 15.04 -2.92 5.75
C GLN A 86 14.86 -2.71 4.24
N GLN A 87 14.72 -3.79 3.46
CA GLN A 87 14.44 -3.71 2.03
C GLN A 87 13.12 -3.01 1.74
N ALA A 88 12.06 -3.31 2.50
CA ALA A 88 10.77 -2.67 2.36
C ALA A 88 10.84 -1.16 2.67
N LYS A 89 11.62 -0.75 3.67
CA LYS A 89 11.86 0.67 3.97
C LYS A 89 12.55 1.40 2.82
N ILE A 90 13.64 0.82 2.29
CA ILE A 90 14.36 1.40 1.15
C ILE A 90 13.42 1.57 -0.05
N LYS A 91 12.64 0.54 -0.36
CA LYS A 91 11.67 0.58 -1.46
C LYS A 91 10.55 1.61 -1.22
N ALA A 92 10.09 1.76 0.02
CA ALA A 92 9.09 2.76 0.36
C ALA A 92 9.64 4.19 0.19
N ASP A 93 10.89 4.44 0.60
CA ASP A 93 11.55 5.73 0.42
C ASP A 93 11.80 6.03 -1.07
N GLU A 94 12.21 5.02 -1.86
CA GLU A 94 12.33 5.13 -3.31
C GLU A 94 11.00 5.50 -3.97
N ILE A 95 9.91 4.81 -3.61
CA ILE A 95 8.56 5.11 -4.11
C ILE A 95 8.17 6.54 -3.74
N ARG A 96 8.47 6.98 -2.51
CA ARG A 96 8.17 8.34 -2.05
C ARG A 96 8.91 9.38 -2.87
N ILE A 97 10.22 9.22 -3.07
CA ILE A 97 11.05 10.17 -3.83
C ILE A 97 10.60 10.20 -5.29
N ASN A 98 10.41 9.04 -5.92
CA ASN A 98 9.94 8.95 -7.30
C ASN A 98 8.53 9.53 -7.46
N GLY A 99 7.63 9.31 -6.49
CA GLY A 99 6.29 9.88 -6.47
C GLY A 99 6.31 11.41 -6.41
N LEU A 100 7.16 11.99 -5.54
CA LEU A 100 7.31 13.44 -5.45
C LEU A 100 7.87 14.05 -6.75
N SER A 101 8.89 13.41 -7.35
CA SER A 101 9.45 13.89 -8.61
C SER A 101 8.44 13.81 -9.77
N ARG A 102 7.64 12.74 -9.83
CA ARG A 102 6.57 12.62 -10.85
C ARG A 102 5.48 13.65 -10.65
N MET A 103 5.05 13.86 -9.41
CA MET A 103 4.03 14.85 -9.07
C MET A 103 4.46 16.26 -9.48
N GLU A 104 5.73 16.63 -9.27
CA GLU A 104 6.24 17.95 -9.70
C GLU A 104 6.29 18.04 -11.23
N GLY A 105 6.72 16.98 -11.92
CA GLY A 105 6.69 16.92 -13.39
C GLY A 105 5.27 17.06 -13.95
N GLU A 106 4.32 16.27 -13.45
CA GLU A 106 2.92 16.32 -13.88
C GLU A 106 2.27 17.69 -13.60
N LYS A 107 2.62 18.31 -12.47
CA LYS A 107 2.15 19.67 -12.14
C LYS A 107 2.68 20.68 -13.17
N GLN A 108 3.95 20.61 -13.54
CA GLN A 108 4.52 21.49 -14.56
C GLN A 108 3.87 21.24 -15.92
N ASP A 109 3.73 19.98 -16.34
CA ASP A 109 3.08 19.61 -17.60
C ASP A 109 1.64 20.09 -17.67
N LEU A 110 0.91 20.04 -16.55
CA LEU A 110 -0.46 20.53 -16.45
C LEU A 110 -0.54 22.05 -16.62
N VAL A 111 0.38 22.79 -15.99
CA VAL A 111 0.47 24.26 -16.14
C VAL A 111 0.82 24.61 -17.58
N ASP A 112 1.84 23.97 -18.15
CA ASP A 112 2.28 24.23 -19.53
C ASP A 112 1.17 23.90 -20.55
N SER A 113 0.43 22.82 -20.31
CA SER A 113 -0.74 22.45 -21.12
C SER A 113 -1.89 23.45 -20.98
N ALA A 114 -2.15 23.94 -19.76
CA ALA A 114 -3.17 24.95 -19.52
C ALA A 114 -2.83 26.27 -20.19
N ASP A 115 -1.59 26.73 -20.08
CA ASP A 115 -1.09 27.94 -20.72
C ASP A 115 -1.13 27.83 -22.25
N GLY A 116 -0.69 26.69 -22.79
CA GLY A 116 -0.77 26.40 -24.22
C GLY A 116 -2.20 26.42 -24.75
N ASN A 117 -3.14 25.83 -24.00
CA ASN A 117 -4.57 25.84 -24.36
C ASN A 117 -5.17 27.25 -24.25
N SER A 118 -4.82 28.01 -23.22
CA SER A 118 -5.25 29.39 -23.05
C SER A 118 -4.81 30.26 -24.23
N LYS A 119 -3.54 30.17 -24.62
CA LYS A 119 -3.01 30.90 -25.77
C LYS A 119 -3.71 30.53 -27.08
N ARG A 120 -3.93 29.23 -27.33
CA ARG A 120 -4.68 28.77 -28.51
C ARG A 120 -6.11 29.29 -28.52
N LEU A 121 -6.75 29.37 -27.35
CA LEU A 121 -8.09 29.92 -27.20
C LEU A 121 -8.12 31.43 -27.50
N GLU A 122 -7.14 32.19 -27.00
CA GLU A 122 -6.98 33.61 -27.31
C GLU A 122 -6.76 33.85 -28.81
N ASP A 123 -5.87 33.09 -29.43
CA ASP A 123 -5.61 33.17 -30.88
C ASP A 123 -6.88 32.89 -31.69
N SER A 124 -7.63 31.84 -31.32
CA SER A 124 -8.91 31.51 -31.95
C SER A 124 -9.94 32.62 -31.76
N LYS A 125 -10.05 33.19 -30.54
CA LYS A 125 -10.97 34.32 -30.26
C LYS A 125 -10.63 35.52 -31.13
N ASN A 126 -9.36 35.89 -31.20
CA ASN A 126 -8.90 37.02 -32.00
C ASN A 126 -9.15 36.81 -33.49
N ALA A 127 -8.96 35.58 -34.00
CA ALA A 127 -9.31 35.24 -35.37
C ALA A 127 -10.82 35.37 -35.63
N THR A 128 -11.66 34.89 -34.71
CA THR A 128 -13.13 35.03 -34.81
C THR A 128 -13.56 36.49 -34.77
N ILE A 129 -12.98 37.31 -33.87
CA ILE A 129 -13.29 38.74 -33.78
C ILE A 129 -13.00 39.43 -35.12
N ARG A 130 -11.81 39.23 -35.69
CA ARG A 130 -11.44 39.81 -36.99
C ARG A 130 -12.38 39.38 -38.12
N PHE A 131 -12.79 38.12 -38.11
CA PHE A 131 -13.73 37.60 -39.10
C PHE A 131 -15.11 38.27 -38.97
N GLU A 132 -15.65 38.38 -37.76
CA GLU A 132 -16.93 39.03 -37.51
C GLU A 132 -16.87 40.56 -37.75
N GLU A 133 -15.75 41.22 -37.45
CA GLU A 133 -15.51 42.62 -37.82
C GLU A 133 -15.60 42.82 -39.33
N GLN A 134 -14.90 42.00 -40.10
CA GLN A 134 -14.93 42.08 -41.57
C GLN A 134 -16.34 41.81 -42.10
N ARG A 135 -17.05 40.84 -41.52
CA ARG A 135 -18.44 40.53 -41.86
C ARG A 135 -19.37 41.70 -41.57
N ALA A 136 -19.23 42.35 -40.41
CA ALA A 136 -20.02 43.52 -40.04
C ALA A 136 -19.75 44.70 -40.98
N ILE A 137 -18.49 44.97 -41.32
CA ILE A 137 -18.11 46.00 -42.30
C ILE A 137 -18.77 45.73 -43.64
N GLU A 138 -18.73 44.49 -44.12
CA GLU A 138 -19.33 44.12 -45.41
C GLU A 138 -20.85 44.27 -45.41
N GLN A 139 -21.51 43.87 -44.33
CA GLN A 139 -22.95 44.09 -44.14
C GLN A 139 -23.32 45.57 -44.14
N VAL A 140 -22.54 46.41 -43.46
CA VAL A 140 -22.75 47.87 -43.44
C VAL A 140 -22.54 48.45 -44.83
N ARG A 141 -21.47 48.05 -45.54
CA ARG A 141 -21.20 48.49 -46.93
C ARG A 141 -22.36 48.15 -47.86
N GLN A 142 -22.87 46.93 -47.80
CA GLN A 142 -24.01 46.51 -48.62
C GLN A 142 -25.27 47.33 -48.30
N GLN A 143 -25.55 47.58 -47.02
CA GLN A 143 -26.69 48.41 -46.62
C GLN A 143 -26.56 49.86 -47.07
N VAL A 144 -25.37 50.46 -46.93
CA VAL A 144 -25.09 51.82 -47.39
C VAL A 144 -25.21 51.92 -48.90
N SER A 145 -24.65 50.96 -49.66
CA SER A 145 -24.78 50.90 -51.12
C SER A 145 -26.24 50.80 -51.55
N ARG A 146 -27.03 49.93 -50.90
CA ARG A 146 -28.46 49.81 -51.18
C ARG A 146 -29.20 51.11 -50.92
N LEU A 147 -28.97 51.76 -49.76
CA LEU A 147 -29.62 53.02 -49.42
C LEU A 147 -29.21 54.15 -50.37
N ALA A 148 -27.94 54.22 -50.77
CA ALA A 148 -27.45 55.19 -51.74
C ALA A 148 -28.11 55.00 -53.11
N LEU A 149 -28.26 53.75 -53.57
CA LEU A 149 -28.98 53.43 -54.81
C LEU A 149 -30.47 53.80 -54.72
N GLU A 150 -31.15 53.47 -53.63
CA GLU A 150 -32.54 53.86 -53.41
C GLU A 150 -32.72 55.38 -53.46
N ARG A 151 -31.85 56.15 -52.79
CA ARG A 151 -31.86 57.62 -52.84
C ARG A 151 -31.52 58.18 -54.22
N ALA A 152 -30.56 57.57 -54.92
CA ALA A 152 -30.20 57.98 -56.27
C ALA A 152 -31.38 57.76 -57.24
N LEU A 153 -32.09 56.63 -57.12
CA LEU A 153 -33.29 56.34 -57.90
C LEU A 153 -34.42 57.33 -57.59
N GLU A 154 -34.64 57.67 -56.32
CA GLU A 154 -35.63 58.67 -55.90
C GLU A 154 -35.34 60.05 -56.51
N VAL A 155 -34.09 60.52 -56.39
CA VAL A 155 -33.65 61.80 -56.98
C VAL A 155 -33.75 61.78 -58.51
N LEU A 156 -33.36 60.67 -59.15
CA LEU A 156 -33.49 60.49 -60.59
C LEU A 156 -34.95 60.58 -61.02
N ASN A 157 -35.87 59.92 -60.32
CA ASN A 157 -37.30 59.94 -60.62
C ASN A 157 -37.90 61.35 -60.50
N ILE A 158 -37.44 62.15 -59.53
CA ILE A 158 -37.85 63.57 -59.38
C ILE A 158 -37.29 64.45 -60.50
N ARG A 159 -36.04 64.20 -60.94
CA ARG A 159 -35.35 65.00 -61.97
C ARG A 159 -35.62 64.52 -63.40
N LEU A 160 -36.26 63.38 -63.60
CA LEU A 160 -36.52 62.79 -64.91
C LEU A 160 -37.47 63.71 -65.69
N ASN A 161 -36.97 64.27 -66.79
CA ASN A 161 -37.75 65.06 -67.73
C ASN A 161 -37.38 64.66 -69.17
N SER A 162 -38.17 65.09 -70.16
CA SER A 162 -37.98 64.68 -71.56
C SER A 162 -36.62 65.08 -72.13
N GLU A 163 -36.05 66.20 -71.68
CA GLU A 163 -34.74 66.68 -72.11
C GLU A 163 -33.60 65.77 -71.60
N LEU A 164 -33.60 65.42 -70.31
CA LEU A 164 -32.63 64.52 -69.72
C LEU A 164 -32.72 63.11 -70.35
N GLN A 165 -33.95 62.65 -70.62
CA GLN A 165 -34.18 61.36 -71.26
C GLN A 165 -33.63 61.31 -72.69
N SER A 166 -33.84 62.37 -73.49
CA SER A 166 -33.27 62.46 -74.84
C SER A 166 -31.74 62.46 -74.80
N ARG A 167 -31.11 63.29 -73.95
CA ARG A 167 -29.65 63.32 -73.79
C ARG A 167 -29.07 61.96 -73.39
N MET A 168 -29.78 61.21 -72.55
CA MET A 168 -29.33 59.89 -72.09
C MET A 168 -29.42 58.84 -73.20
N ILE A 169 -30.45 58.92 -74.05
CA ILE A 169 -30.59 58.09 -75.26
C ILE A 169 -29.46 58.41 -76.24
N ASP A 170 -29.21 59.69 -76.52
CA ASP A 170 -28.14 60.14 -77.42
C ASP A 170 -26.77 59.65 -76.92
N TYR A 171 -26.49 59.79 -75.61
CA TYR A 171 -25.26 59.27 -75.00
C TYR A 171 -25.10 57.74 -75.15
N HIS A 172 -26.17 56.96 -74.97
CA HIS A 172 -26.09 55.50 -75.13
C HIS A 172 -25.91 55.09 -76.60
N ILE A 173 -26.52 55.83 -77.53
CA ILE A 173 -26.30 55.64 -78.96
C ILE A 173 -24.81 55.90 -79.29
N ASP A 174 -24.26 57.02 -78.83
CA ASP A 174 -22.85 57.36 -79.03
C ASP A 174 -21.90 56.32 -78.40
N LEU A 175 -22.21 55.84 -77.19
CA LEU A 175 -21.43 54.79 -76.53
C LEU A 175 -21.42 53.48 -77.32
N LEU A 176 -22.58 53.08 -77.86
CA LEU A 176 -22.70 51.87 -78.67
C LEU A 176 -21.99 52.00 -80.01
N VAL A 177 -22.12 53.16 -80.67
CA VAL A 177 -21.40 53.46 -81.92
C VAL A 177 -19.88 53.45 -81.67
N GLY A 178 -19.40 54.11 -80.62
CA GLY A 178 -17.98 54.10 -80.27
C GLY A 178 -17.45 52.72 -79.85
N ALA A 179 -18.25 51.91 -79.14
CA ALA A 179 -17.89 50.53 -78.83
C ALA A 179 -17.81 49.64 -80.09
N ALA A 180 -18.71 49.85 -81.07
CA ALA A 180 -18.70 49.15 -82.34
C ALA A 180 -17.49 49.56 -83.21
N GLU A 181 -17.17 50.85 -83.28
CA GLU A 181 -15.99 51.37 -84.00
C GLU A 181 -14.68 50.81 -83.44
N ASN A 182 -14.56 50.70 -82.11
CA ASN A 182 -13.39 50.11 -81.44
C ASN A 182 -13.25 48.57 -81.63
N THR A 183 -14.25 47.90 -82.21
CA THR A 183 -14.22 46.45 -82.51
C THR A 183 -14.02 46.13 -83.99
N THR A 184 -13.94 47.14 -84.87
CA THR A 184 -13.75 47.00 -86.32
C THR A 184 -12.36 47.41 -86.82
N ASP A 185 -11.41 47.68 -85.92
CA ASP A 185 -9.96 47.74 -86.18
C ASP A 185 -9.25 46.48 -85.66
#